data_AF-A0A290Z4Y8-F1
#
_entry.id   AF-A0A290Z4Y8-F1
#
_cell.length_a   1.000
_cell.length_b   1.000
_cell.length_c   1.000
_cell.angle_alpha   90.00
_cell.angle_beta   90.00
_cell.angle_gamma   90.00
#
_symmetry.space_group_name_H-M   'P 1'
#
loop_
_entity.id
_entity.type
_entity.pdbx_description
1 polymer ?
#
loop_
_entity_poly.entity_id
_entity_poly.type
_entity_poly.pdbx_seq_one_letter_code
_entity_poly.pdbx_strand_id
1 'polypeptide(L)'
;MHLPQEIEKGVRMLVAGGAVLTNEEFYESVGRAARGVERSLEEYLRALWHLATAERTRPDLPAEVALSLLVNATTAPAPPFDPSWRTADLSVGEGTGEFEVWERVVQSQVADLHDLAEGPELYYPELGVDAPRPRNCKRATGPRWYNHRVASYLECAIAGALGGWALGAETRAQVTGPVVPLHPEPEGVVGMTVLSWLDLTEVLVCGQEYE
;
A
#
# COMPACT_ATOMS: atom_id res chain seq x y z
N MET A 1 -20.03 1.00 51.04
CA MET A 1 -19.12 2.16 51.04
C MET A 1 -17.99 1.80 50.08
N HIS A 2 -18.25 1.92 48.77
CA HIS A 2 -17.86 3.02 47.87
C HIS A 2 -16.39 2.92 47.40
N LEU A 3 -16.22 2.54 46.12
CA LEU A 3 -15.02 2.76 45.28
C LEU A 3 -14.80 4.27 45.07
N PRO A 4 -13.61 4.69 44.57
CA PRO A 4 -13.44 4.90 43.11
C PRO A 4 -12.01 4.47 42.63
N GLN A 5 -11.76 3.82 41.49
CA GLN A 5 -11.88 4.19 40.06
C GLN A 5 -11.43 5.61 39.68
N GLU A 6 -10.77 5.70 38.51
CA GLU A 6 -10.18 6.87 37.83
C GLU A 6 -8.76 7.27 38.24
N ILE A 7 -7.80 7.11 37.33
CA ILE A 7 -7.33 8.22 36.47
C ILE A 7 -7.04 7.63 35.08
N GLU A 8 -8.07 7.63 34.22
CA GLU A 8 -7.90 7.59 32.76
C GLU A 8 -7.18 8.88 32.34
N LYS A 9 -6.01 8.74 31.70
CA LYS A 9 -5.41 9.84 30.96
C LYS A 9 -6.19 10.02 29.67
N GLY A 10 -7.05 11.03 29.67
CA GLY A 10 -7.85 11.44 28.52
C GLY A 10 -7.01 11.69 27.26
N VAL A 11 -7.30 10.91 26.23
CA VAL A 11 -7.18 11.37 24.86
C VAL A 11 -8.39 12.27 24.62
N ARG A 12 -8.11 13.56 24.44
CA ARG A 12 -9.11 14.60 24.21
C ARG A 12 -9.84 14.30 22.90
N MET A 13 -11.03 13.74 23.06
CA MET A 13 -12.04 13.59 22.02
C MET A 13 -12.54 15.00 21.63
N LEU A 14 -12.11 15.45 20.46
CA LEU A 14 -12.76 16.52 19.70
C LEU A 14 -12.98 16.01 18.27
N VAL A 15 -13.75 14.92 18.16
CA VAL A 15 -14.34 14.51 16.89
C VAL A 15 -15.58 15.36 16.70
N ALA A 16 -15.45 16.44 15.95
CA ALA A 16 -16.59 17.12 15.36
C ALA A 16 -17.20 16.20 14.29
N GLY A 17 -18.18 15.37 14.68
CA GLY A 17 -19.24 14.87 13.79
C GLY A 17 -18.88 14.18 12.47
N GLY A 18 -17.72 13.55 12.32
CA GLY A 18 -17.40 12.64 11.21
C GLY A 18 -17.33 11.20 11.71
N ALA A 19 -17.99 10.27 11.02
CA ALA A 19 -17.86 8.84 11.33
C ALA A 19 -16.40 8.38 11.11
N VAL A 20 -15.92 7.48 11.97
CA VAL A 20 -14.58 6.87 11.83
C VAL A 20 -14.61 5.94 10.64
N LEU A 21 -13.73 6.15 9.65
CA LEU A 21 -13.57 5.28 8.49
C LEU A 21 -13.19 3.86 8.93
N THR A 22 -13.88 2.83 8.46
CA THR A 22 -13.51 1.44 8.78
C THR A 22 -12.55 0.86 7.74
N ASN A 23 -11.83 -0.20 8.11
CA ASN A 23 -11.02 -0.98 7.16
C ASN A 23 -11.84 -1.60 6.02
N GLU A 24 -13.08 -2.00 6.28
CA GLU A 24 -14.05 -2.44 5.26
C GLU A 24 -14.40 -1.31 4.27
N GLU A 25 -14.77 -0.13 4.77
CA GLU A 25 -15.08 1.04 3.94
C GLU A 25 -13.85 1.49 3.13
N PHE A 26 -12.65 1.38 3.71
CA PHE A 26 -11.39 1.65 3.04
C PHE A 26 -11.19 0.68 1.87
N TYR A 27 -11.32 -0.62 2.11
CA TYR A 27 -11.20 -1.67 1.10
C TYR A 27 -12.20 -1.49 -0.05
N GLU A 28 -13.47 -1.27 0.26
CA GLU A 28 -14.50 -1.05 -0.76
C GLU A 28 -14.24 0.21 -1.59
N SER A 29 -13.78 1.29 -0.95
CA SER A 29 -13.50 2.55 -1.62
C SER A 29 -12.33 2.43 -2.60
N VAL A 30 -11.25 1.77 -2.18
CA VAL A 30 -10.10 1.48 -3.03
C VAL A 30 -10.50 0.54 -4.18
N GLY A 31 -11.20 -0.56 -3.89
CA GLY A 31 -11.64 -1.51 -4.92
C GLY A 31 -12.57 -0.88 -5.96
N ARG A 32 -13.45 0.03 -5.53
CA ARG A 32 -14.31 0.80 -6.45
C ARG A 32 -13.50 1.75 -7.33
N ALA A 33 -12.52 2.46 -6.77
CA ALA A 33 -11.67 3.38 -7.51
C ALA A 33 -10.74 2.66 -8.50
N ALA A 34 -10.26 1.47 -8.15
CA ALA A 34 -9.38 0.67 -8.99
C ALA A 34 -10.12 -0.02 -10.16
N ARG A 35 -11.45 -0.17 -10.06
CA ARG A 35 -12.26 -0.84 -11.08
C ARG A 35 -12.24 -0.07 -12.39
N GLY A 36 -11.79 -0.75 -13.45
CA GLY A 36 -11.75 -0.17 -14.80
C GLY A 36 -10.60 0.80 -15.04
N VAL A 37 -9.63 0.88 -14.12
CA VAL A 37 -8.41 1.65 -14.35
C VAL A 37 -7.58 0.98 -15.44
N GLU A 38 -7.38 1.69 -16.57
CA GLU A 38 -6.66 1.19 -17.74
C GLU A 38 -5.17 1.58 -17.76
N ARG A 39 -4.75 2.53 -16.91
CA ARG A 39 -3.35 2.98 -16.81
C ARG A 39 -2.43 1.86 -16.32
N SER A 40 -1.14 1.95 -16.65
CA SER A 40 -0.18 0.96 -16.15
C SER A 40 0.03 1.09 -14.65
N LEU A 41 0.41 0.00 -13.99
CA LEU A 41 0.73 0.03 -12.57
C LEU A 41 1.92 0.97 -12.28
N GLU A 42 2.91 1.03 -13.18
CA GLU A 42 4.04 1.96 -13.08
C GLU A 42 3.57 3.42 -13.07
N GLU A 43 2.65 3.79 -13.97
CA GLU A 43 2.07 5.13 -14.01
C GLU A 43 1.27 5.46 -12.75
N TYR A 44 0.50 4.50 -12.24
CA TYR A 44 -0.22 4.65 -10.97
C TYR A 44 0.74 4.92 -9.81
N LEU A 45 1.81 4.14 -9.67
CA LEU A 45 2.78 4.29 -8.59
C LEU A 45 3.57 5.60 -8.67
N ARG A 46 3.91 6.08 -9.88
CA ARG A 46 4.49 7.41 -10.08
C ARG A 46 3.55 8.53 -9.65
N ALA A 47 2.26 8.42 -9.97
CA ALA A 47 1.24 9.37 -9.51
C ALA A 47 1.10 9.34 -7.98
N LEU A 48 1.06 8.15 -7.37
CA LEU A 48 1.00 7.96 -5.93
C LEU A 48 2.21 8.58 -5.21
N TRP A 49 3.43 8.30 -5.68
CA TRP A 49 4.66 8.90 -5.17
C TRP A 49 4.60 10.43 -5.20
N HIS A 50 4.15 11.00 -6.32
CA HIS A 50 4.06 12.44 -6.47
C HIS A 50 3.09 13.08 -5.46
N LEU A 51 1.90 12.48 -5.30
CA LEU A 51 0.88 12.96 -4.36
C LEU A 51 1.36 12.85 -2.90
N ALA A 52 1.94 11.70 -2.53
CA ALA A 52 2.40 11.44 -1.17
C ALA A 52 3.58 12.32 -0.75
N THR A 53 4.42 12.75 -1.69
CA THR A 53 5.55 13.65 -1.42
C THR A 53 5.10 14.99 -0.80
N ALA A 54 3.88 15.44 -1.10
CA ALA A 54 3.31 16.65 -0.49
C ALA A 54 3.02 16.48 1.01
N GLU A 55 2.83 15.25 1.48
CA GLU A 55 2.49 14.93 2.86
C GLU A 55 3.70 14.46 3.69
N ARG A 56 4.90 14.41 3.11
CA ARG A 56 6.13 13.83 3.69
C ARG A 56 6.53 14.34 5.07
N THR A 57 6.08 15.54 5.46
CA THR A 57 6.41 16.14 6.77
C THR A 57 5.46 15.70 7.88
N ARG A 58 4.40 14.97 7.54
CA ARG A 58 3.48 14.40 8.54
C ARG A 58 4.08 13.11 9.09
N PRO A 59 4.12 12.94 10.43
CA PRO A 59 4.53 11.67 11.03
C PRO A 59 3.50 10.57 10.73
N ASP A 60 2.22 10.91 10.84
CA ASP A 60 1.09 10.01 10.59
C ASP A 60 0.06 10.67 9.65
N LEU A 61 -0.64 9.85 8.88
CA LEU A 61 -1.68 10.26 7.96
C LEU A 61 -3.05 9.92 8.55
N PRO A 62 -4.01 10.87 8.63
CA PRO A 62 -5.40 10.52 8.85
C PRO A 62 -5.86 9.51 7.79
N ALA A 63 -6.69 8.53 8.19
CA ALA A 63 -7.09 7.44 7.31
C ALA A 63 -7.75 7.93 6.00
N GLU A 64 -8.50 9.02 6.06
CA GLU A 64 -9.12 9.66 4.89
C GLU A 64 -8.09 10.27 3.94
N VAL A 65 -6.97 10.77 4.46
CA VAL A 65 -5.86 11.30 3.64
C VAL A 65 -5.15 10.14 2.95
N ALA A 66 -4.84 9.06 3.67
CA ALA A 66 -4.26 7.85 3.11
C ALA A 66 -5.14 7.24 2.00
N LEU A 67 -6.45 7.12 2.26
CA LEU A 67 -7.43 6.68 1.26
C LEU A 67 -7.43 7.61 0.04
N SER A 68 -7.44 8.93 0.27
CA SER A 68 -7.42 9.92 -0.80
C SER A 68 -6.17 9.82 -1.68
N LEU A 69 -5.00 9.54 -1.10
CA LEU A 69 -3.76 9.34 -1.87
C LEU A 69 -3.90 8.15 -2.85
N LEU A 70 -4.35 7.00 -2.35
CA LEU A 70 -4.53 5.78 -3.16
C LEU A 70 -5.61 5.98 -4.25
N VAL A 71 -6.75 6.56 -3.88
CA VAL A 71 -7.85 6.79 -4.81
C VAL A 71 -7.46 7.84 -5.86
N ASN A 72 -6.87 8.97 -5.47
CA ASN A 72 -6.52 10.02 -6.42
C ASN A 72 -5.42 9.59 -7.39
N ALA A 73 -4.48 8.73 -6.97
CA ALA A 73 -3.45 8.18 -7.85
C ALA A 73 -4.02 7.39 -9.04
N THR A 74 -5.26 6.90 -8.97
CA THR A 74 -5.92 6.23 -10.12
C THR A 74 -6.12 7.14 -11.32
N THR A 75 -6.20 8.47 -11.13
CA THR A 75 -6.50 9.44 -12.19
C THR A 75 -5.54 10.62 -12.25
N ALA A 76 -4.76 10.87 -11.20
CA ALA A 76 -3.82 11.99 -11.15
C ALA A 76 -2.73 11.88 -12.23
N PRO A 77 -2.24 13.01 -12.76
CA PRO A 77 -1.10 13.01 -13.67
C PRO A 77 0.11 12.35 -13.03
N ALA A 78 0.73 11.42 -13.76
CA ALA A 78 1.99 10.81 -13.32
C ALA A 78 3.17 11.66 -13.81
N PRO A 79 4.12 12.04 -12.94
CA PRO A 79 5.37 12.64 -13.41
C PRO A 79 6.12 11.65 -14.33
N PRO A 80 6.96 12.11 -15.27
CA PRO A 80 7.80 11.24 -16.08
C PRO A 80 8.62 10.28 -15.22
N PHE A 81 8.88 9.08 -15.75
CA PHE A 81 9.79 8.13 -15.11
C PHE A 81 11.19 8.75 -14.95
N ASP A 82 11.77 8.59 -13.77
CA ASP A 82 13.15 8.99 -13.47
C ASP A 82 14.09 7.79 -13.65
N PRO A 83 14.94 7.78 -14.70
CA PRO A 83 15.84 6.65 -14.97
C PRO A 83 16.85 6.38 -13.86
N SER A 84 17.12 7.36 -12.98
CA SER A 84 18.05 7.18 -11.87
C SER A 84 17.58 6.10 -10.89
N TRP A 85 16.27 5.88 -10.76
CA TRP A 85 15.69 4.88 -9.86
C TRP A 85 16.12 3.44 -10.23
N ARG A 86 16.45 3.17 -11.50
CA ARG A 86 16.95 1.86 -11.93
C ARG A 86 18.27 1.49 -11.27
N THR A 87 19.12 2.48 -10.98
CA THR A 87 20.51 2.28 -10.55
C THR A 87 20.84 2.83 -9.16
N ALA A 88 19.93 3.63 -8.58
CA ALA A 88 20.07 4.14 -7.22
C ALA A 88 20.19 3.00 -6.19
N ASP A 89 20.93 3.25 -5.11
CA ASP A 89 20.89 2.41 -3.91
C ASP A 89 19.64 2.76 -3.11
N LEU A 90 18.61 1.91 -3.24
CA LEU A 90 17.34 2.05 -2.53
C LEU A 90 17.24 1.11 -1.32
N SER A 91 18.38 0.60 -0.82
CA SER A 91 18.38 -0.25 0.37
C SER A 91 17.85 0.51 1.59
N VAL A 92 17.09 -0.18 2.45
CA VAL A 92 16.63 0.35 3.73
C VAL A 92 17.54 -0.18 4.82
N GLY A 93 18.01 0.73 5.68
CA GLY A 93 18.91 0.40 6.79
C GLY A 93 18.50 1.10 8.08
N GLU A 94 19.25 0.80 9.15
CA GLU A 94 19.03 1.42 10.46
C GLU A 94 19.09 2.95 10.36
N GLY A 95 18.10 3.64 10.92
CA GLY A 95 17.99 5.10 10.89
C GLY A 95 17.35 5.68 9.62
N THR A 96 16.86 4.85 8.69
CA THR A 96 16.00 5.34 7.59
C THR A 96 14.65 5.76 8.17
N GLY A 97 14.22 7.01 7.92
CA GLY A 97 12.93 7.49 8.37
C GLY A 97 11.76 6.82 7.65
N GLU A 98 10.58 6.81 8.27
CA GLU A 98 9.45 6.00 7.79
C GLU A 98 8.95 6.43 6.39
N PHE A 99 8.90 7.73 6.13
CA PHE A 99 8.60 8.23 4.78
C PHE A 99 9.68 7.82 3.78
N GLU A 100 10.96 7.87 4.16
CA GLU A 100 12.06 7.43 3.29
C GLU A 100 12.01 5.92 3.02
N VAL A 101 11.54 5.11 3.97
CA VAL A 101 11.27 3.68 3.73
C VAL A 101 10.18 3.52 2.68
N TRP A 102 9.04 4.18 2.87
CA TRP A 102 7.92 4.17 1.93
C TRP A 102 8.34 4.61 0.52
N GLU A 103 9.08 5.71 0.44
CA GLU A 103 9.55 6.29 -0.82
C GLU A 103 10.50 5.32 -1.55
N ARG A 104 11.46 4.70 -0.83
CA ARG A 104 12.38 3.72 -1.43
C ARG A 104 11.65 2.48 -1.91
N VAL A 105 10.57 2.06 -1.26
CA VAL A 105 9.70 0.97 -1.72
C VAL A 105 9.00 1.35 -3.02
N VAL A 106 8.32 2.51 -3.10
CA VAL A 106 7.67 2.93 -4.34
C VAL A 106 8.67 3.08 -5.49
N GLN A 107 9.81 3.71 -5.25
CA GLN A 107 10.86 3.87 -6.26
C GLN A 107 11.42 2.52 -6.73
N SER A 108 11.59 1.56 -5.82
CA SER A 108 12.01 0.20 -6.15
C SER A 108 10.98 -0.49 -7.05
N GLN A 109 9.71 -0.36 -6.70
CA GLN A 109 8.62 -0.97 -7.44
C GLN A 109 8.43 -0.36 -8.84
N VAL A 110 8.53 0.96 -8.94
CA VAL A 110 8.50 1.65 -10.24
C VAL A 110 9.66 1.22 -11.12
N ALA A 111 10.88 1.13 -10.57
CA ALA A 111 12.04 0.66 -11.33
C ALA A 111 11.87 -0.79 -11.82
N ASP A 112 11.35 -1.68 -10.98
CA ASP A 112 11.08 -3.06 -11.35
C ASP A 112 10.02 -3.19 -12.45
N LEU A 113 8.90 -2.46 -12.33
CA LEU A 113 7.83 -2.47 -13.34
C LEU A 113 8.31 -1.92 -14.69
N HIS A 114 9.17 -0.91 -14.65
CA HIS A 114 9.82 -0.38 -15.84
C HIS A 114 10.73 -1.43 -16.50
N ASP A 115 11.57 -2.10 -15.70
CA ASP A 115 12.47 -3.16 -16.16
C ASP A 115 11.69 -4.37 -16.72
N LEU A 116 10.54 -4.72 -16.12
CA LEU A 116 9.63 -5.76 -16.61
C LEU A 116 8.98 -5.36 -17.95
N ALA A 117 8.57 -4.10 -18.10
CA ALA A 117 7.93 -3.61 -19.32
C ALA A 117 8.90 -3.50 -20.52
N GLU A 118 10.18 -3.19 -20.27
CA GLU A 118 11.24 -3.22 -21.28
C GLU A 118 11.76 -4.64 -21.58
N GLY A 119 11.43 -5.61 -20.71
CA GLY A 119 11.88 -6.99 -20.78
C GLY A 119 11.14 -7.85 -21.81
N PRO A 120 11.45 -9.17 -21.85
CA PRO A 120 10.69 -10.11 -22.66
C PRO A 120 9.25 -10.23 -22.15
N GLU A 121 8.35 -10.67 -23.05
CA GLU A 121 6.96 -10.97 -22.69
C GLU A 121 6.88 -11.95 -21.52
N LEU A 122 6.03 -11.63 -20.54
CA LEU A 122 5.82 -12.45 -19.35
C LEU A 122 4.82 -13.57 -19.66
N TYR A 123 5.19 -14.81 -19.33
CA TYR A 123 4.30 -15.96 -19.41
C TYR A 123 3.77 -16.30 -18.02
N TYR A 124 2.44 -16.33 -17.87
CA TYR A 124 1.75 -16.61 -16.59
C TYR A 124 2.21 -15.72 -15.42
N PRO A 125 2.20 -14.37 -15.59
CA PRO A 125 2.67 -13.44 -14.55
C PRO A 125 1.96 -13.60 -13.21
N GLU A 126 0.71 -14.09 -13.22
CA GLU A 126 -0.08 -14.38 -12.02
C GLU A 126 0.52 -15.45 -11.10
N LEU A 127 1.39 -16.34 -11.62
CA LEU A 127 2.10 -17.33 -10.80
C LEU A 127 3.35 -16.75 -10.11
N GLY A 128 3.59 -15.46 -10.31
CA GLY A 128 4.73 -14.73 -9.82
C GLY A 128 5.91 -14.75 -10.80
N VAL A 129 6.52 -13.58 -11.00
CA VAL A 129 7.73 -13.38 -11.82
C VAL A 129 8.76 -12.57 -11.08
N ASP A 130 10.04 -12.79 -11.37
CA ASP A 130 11.11 -12.00 -10.78
C ASP A 130 11.47 -10.83 -11.71
N ALA A 131 11.50 -9.62 -11.16
CA ALA A 131 11.93 -8.44 -11.90
C ALA A 131 13.40 -8.57 -12.35
N PRO A 132 13.73 -8.25 -13.63
CA PRO A 132 15.08 -8.42 -14.19
C PRO A 132 16.00 -7.27 -13.75
N ARG A 133 16.30 -7.26 -12.46
CA ARG A 133 17.09 -6.24 -11.77
C ARG A 133 18.56 -6.21 -12.25
N PRO A 134 19.14 -5.02 -12.55
CA PRO A 134 20.55 -4.90 -12.88
C PRO A 134 21.48 -5.45 -11.78
N ARG A 135 22.64 -5.99 -12.17
CA ARG A 135 23.63 -6.50 -11.22
C ARG A 135 24.06 -5.39 -10.25
N ASN A 136 24.10 -5.71 -8.95
CA ASN A 136 24.44 -4.81 -7.84
C ASN A 136 23.44 -3.68 -7.56
N CYS A 137 22.28 -3.63 -8.22
CA CYS A 137 21.23 -2.72 -7.77
C CYS A 137 20.74 -3.19 -6.38
N LYS A 138 20.41 -2.22 -5.52
CA LYS A 138 19.82 -2.49 -4.22
C LYS A 138 18.43 -1.89 -4.20
N ARG A 139 17.46 -2.71 -3.80
CA ARG A 139 16.03 -2.39 -3.76
C ARG A 139 15.52 -2.56 -2.34
N ALA A 140 14.46 -1.84 -2.02
CA ALA A 140 13.78 -1.94 -0.73
C ALA A 140 12.85 -3.16 -0.63
N THR A 141 12.49 -3.78 -1.76
CA THR A 141 11.60 -4.96 -1.83
C THR A 141 12.27 -6.20 -2.42
N GLY A 142 11.69 -7.38 -2.21
CA GLY A 142 12.07 -8.60 -2.93
C GLY A 142 11.84 -8.47 -4.44
N PRO A 143 12.45 -9.32 -5.30
CA PRO A 143 12.29 -9.21 -6.75
C PRO A 143 10.99 -9.82 -7.28
N ARG A 144 10.25 -10.58 -6.46
CA ARG A 144 9.08 -11.36 -6.87
C ARG A 144 7.85 -10.44 -7.02
N TRP A 145 7.10 -10.60 -8.09
CA TRP A 145 5.89 -9.84 -8.42
C TRP A 145 4.75 -10.78 -8.79
N TYR A 146 3.59 -10.61 -8.16
CA TYR A 146 2.35 -11.32 -8.51
C TYR A 146 1.33 -10.40 -9.22
N ASN A 147 1.34 -9.11 -8.90
CA ASN A 147 0.35 -8.15 -9.39
C ASN A 147 0.94 -7.15 -10.38
N HIS A 148 0.42 -7.16 -11.61
CA HIS A 148 0.88 -6.29 -12.70
C HIS A 148 -0.15 -5.25 -13.14
N ARG A 149 -1.37 -5.31 -12.59
CA ARG A 149 -2.47 -4.40 -12.90
C ARG A 149 -2.86 -3.62 -11.65
N VAL A 150 -3.29 -2.37 -11.83
CA VAL A 150 -3.72 -1.50 -10.71
C VAL A 150 -4.80 -2.15 -9.85
N ALA A 151 -5.78 -2.80 -10.48
CA ALA A 151 -6.89 -3.45 -9.77
C ALA A 151 -6.41 -4.57 -8.84
N SER A 152 -5.65 -5.55 -9.34
CA SER A 152 -5.19 -6.67 -8.52
C SER A 152 -4.14 -6.22 -7.51
N TYR A 153 -3.26 -5.29 -7.89
CA TYR A 153 -2.28 -4.69 -6.97
C TYR A 153 -2.97 -4.04 -5.77
N LEU A 154 -4.00 -3.21 -5.99
CA LEU A 154 -4.69 -2.53 -4.90
C LEU A 154 -5.57 -3.46 -4.07
N GLU A 155 -6.21 -4.45 -4.69
CA GLU A 155 -6.95 -5.48 -3.98
C GLU A 155 -6.03 -6.25 -3.02
N CYS A 156 -4.94 -6.81 -3.53
CA CYS A 156 -3.96 -7.55 -2.75
C CYS A 156 -3.24 -6.67 -1.70
N ALA A 157 -2.96 -5.41 -2.04
CA ALA A 157 -2.36 -4.43 -1.14
C ALA A 157 -3.19 -4.23 0.12
N ILE A 158 -4.48 -3.93 -0.04
CA ILE A 158 -5.36 -3.68 1.11
C ILE A 158 -5.71 -4.99 1.81
N ALA A 159 -5.98 -6.07 1.04
CA ALA A 159 -6.29 -7.38 1.60
C ALA A 159 -5.19 -7.87 2.56
N GLY A 160 -3.93 -7.79 2.12
CA GLY A 160 -2.77 -8.23 2.88
C GLY A 160 -2.47 -7.34 4.09
N ALA A 161 -2.50 -6.01 3.93
CA ALA A 161 -2.06 -5.09 4.99
C ALA A 161 -3.17 -4.72 5.99
N LEU A 162 -4.42 -4.56 5.53
CA LEU A 162 -5.52 -4.00 6.33
C LEU A 162 -6.72 -4.94 6.47
N GLY A 163 -6.74 -6.03 5.69
CA GLY A 163 -7.83 -6.99 5.61
C GLY A 163 -8.57 -6.99 4.28
N GLY A 164 -9.16 -8.12 3.91
CA GLY A 164 -9.95 -8.28 2.68
C GLY A 164 -11.40 -8.65 2.96
N TRP A 165 -12.37 -8.02 2.29
CA TRP A 165 -13.80 -8.30 2.47
C TRP A 165 -14.40 -8.91 1.21
N ALA A 166 -15.28 -9.90 1.37
CA ALA A 166 -16.11 -10.35 0.28
C ALA A 166 -17.25 -9.33 0.07
N LEU A 167 -17.45 -8.88 -1.17
CA LEU A 167 -18.54 -7.95 -1.53
C LEU A 167 -19.89 -8.46 -1.00
N GLY A 168 -20.48 -7.74 -0.05
CA GLY A 168 -21.79 -8.05 0.53
C GLY A 168 -21.82 -9.12 1.61
N ALA A 169 -20.66 -9.54 2.14
CA ALA A 169 -20.59 -10.39 3.32
C ALA A 169 -20.06 -9.59 4.53
N GLU A 170 -20.69 -9.77 5.68
CA GLU A 170 -20.18 -9.29 6.99
C GLU A 170 -18.91 -10.04 7.44
N THR A 171 -18.31 -10.86 6.55
CA THR A 171 -17.17 -11.73 6.83
C THR A 171 -16.08 -11.59 5.77
N ARG A 172 -14.83 -11.59 6.28
CA ARG A 172 -13.57 -11.49 5.54
C ARG A 172 -13.52 -12.53 4.40
N ALA A 173 -13.02 -12.13 3.23
CA ALA A 173 -12.80 -13.08 2.14
C ALA A 173 -11.77 -14.14 2.59
N GLN A 174 -12.13 -15.42 2.52
CA GLN A 174 -11.16 -16.49 2.78
C GLN A 174 -10.19 -16.55 1.60
N VAL A 175 -8.91 -16.36 1.90
CA VAL A 175 -7.86 -16.46 0.89
C VAL A 175 -7.61 -17.94 0.66
N THR A 176 -7.80 -18.39 -0.58
CA THR A 176 -7.76 -19.82 -0.92
C THR A 176 -6.32 -20.21 -1.29
N GLY A 177 -5.50 -20.57 -0.31
CA GLY A 177 -4.12 -21.00 -0.56
C GLY A 177 -3.24 -21.03 0.69
N PRO A 178 -2.00 -21.54 0.60
CA PRO A 178 -1.02 -21.45 1.68
C PRO A 178 -0.46 -20.02 1.74
N VAL A 179 -1.25 -19.09 2.28
CA VAL A 179 -0.79 -17.73 2.54
C VAL A 179 0.08 -17.76 3.78
N VAL A 180 1.30 -17.23 3.69
CA VAL A 180 2.06 -16.85 4.89
C VAL A 180 1.66 -15.41 5.19
N PRO A 181 0.92 -15.15 6.26
CA PRO A 181 0.62 -13.78 6.66
C PRO A 181 1.95 -13.09 6.95
N LEU A 182 2.24 -11.98 6.24
CA LEU A 182 3.43 -11.17 6.53
C LEU A 182 3.33 -10.54 7.93
N HIS A 183 2.11 -10.26 8.37
CA HIS A 183 1.75 -9.73 9.69
C HIS A 183 0.46 -10.39 10.20
N PRO A 184 0.17 -10.36 11.52
CA PRO A 184 -1.12 -10.83 12.03
C PRO A 184 -2.23 -9.96 11.46
N GLU A 185 -3.04 -10.56 10.59
CA GLU A 185 -4.19 -9.92 9.97
C GLU A 185 -5.18 -9.41 11.05
N PRO A 186 -5.78 -8.21 10.90
CA PRO A 186 -6.74 -7.69 11.87
C PRO A 186 -8.00 -8.57 11.93
N GLU A 187 -8.46 -8.87 13.16
CA GLU A 187 -9.69 -9.63 13.42
C GLU A 187 -10.92 -8.71 13.29
N GLY A 188 -11.67 -8.82 12.19
CA GLY A 188 -12.96 -8.16 11.99
C GLY A 188 -12.90 -6.71 11.47
N VAL A 189 -14.04 -6.02 11.55
CA VAL A 189 -14.18 -4.61 11.15
C VAL A 189 -13.66 -3.72 12.27
N VAL A 190 -12.65 -2.90 11.96
CA VAL A 190 -12.05 -1.96 12.92
C VAL A 190 -12.07 -0.53 12.37
N GLY A 191 -12.25 0.43 13.28
CA GLY A 191 -12.17 1.85 12.96
C GLY A 191 -10.72 2.28 12.75
N MET A 192 -10.45 2.94 11.63
CA MET A 192 -9.17 3.49 11.23
C MET A 192 -9.18 4.99 11.45
N THR A 193 -8.27 5.48 12.29
CA THR A 193 -8.12 6.93 12.53
C THR A 193 -6.86 7.47 11.88
N VAL A 194 -5.75 6.75 11.97
CA VAL A 194 -4.46 7.13 11.39
C VAL A 194 -3.76 5.91 10.81
N LEU A 195 -2.92 6.14 9.80
CA LEU A 195 -1.92 5.21 9.30
C LEU A 195 -0.55 5.90 9.32
N SER A 196 0.46 5.17 9.78
CA SER A 196 1.86 5.55 9.64
C SER A 196 2.34 5.36 8.21
N TRP A 197 3.52 5.89 7.89
CA TRP A 197 4.18 5.59 6.62
C TRP A 197 4.63 4.13 6.51
N LEU A 198 4.87 3.46 7.65
CA LEU A 198 5.16 2.04 7.68
C LEU A 198 3.92 1.20 7.33
N ASP A 199 2.73 1.57 7.80
CA ASP A 199 1.48 0.90 7.40
C ASP A 199 1.26 1.04 5.88
N LEU A 200 1.52 2.22 5.32
CA LEU A 200 1.47 2.41 3.86
C LEU A 200 2.59 1.67 3.12
N THR A 201 3.73 1.43 3.76
CA THR A 201 4.80 0.62 3.19
C THR A 201 4.34 -0.83 3.07
N GLU A 202 3.69 -1.35 4.12
CA GLU A 202 3.11 -2.69 4.12
C GLU A 202 2.07 -2.86 3.02
N VAL A 203 1.18 -1.88 2.84
CA VAL A 203 0.23 -1.81 1.72
C VAL A 203 0.94 -2.01 0.38
N LEU A 204 2.04 -1.30 0.12
CA LEU A 204 2.78 -1.42 -1.14
C LEU A 204 3.46 -2.78 -1.31
N VAL A 205 4.03 -3.33 -0.24
CA VAL A 205 4.69 -4.65 -0.26
C VAL A 205 3.67 -5.75 -0.52
N CYS A 206 2.53 -5.73 0.18
CA CYS A 206 1.41 -6.63 -0.09
C CYS A 206 0.91 -6.48 -1.53
N GLY A 207 0.82 -5.26 -2.05
CA GLY A 207 0.44 -5.04 -3.45
C GLY A 207 1.34 -5.76 -4.44
N GLN A 208 2.64 -5.88 -4.14
CA GLN A 208 3.60 -6.60 -4.99
C GLN A 208 3.56 -8.12 -4.77
N GLU A 209 3.57 -8.57 -3.52
CA GLU A 209 3.92 -9.95 -3.14
C GLU A 209 2.73 -10.85 -2.78
N TYR A 210 1.55 -10.27 -2.52
CA TYR A 210 0.37 -11.00 -2.08
C TYR A 210 -0.47 -11.51 -3.27
N GLU A 211 -0.80 -12.80 -3.26
CA GLU A 211 -1.55 -13.54 -4.31
C GLU A 211 -3.02 -13.79 -3.88
#